data_AF-A0A377LYL9-F1
#
_entry.id   AF-A0A377LYL9-F1
#
_cell.length_a   1.000
_cell.length_b   1.000
_cell.length_c   1.000
_cell.angle_alpha   90.00
_cell.angle_beta   90.00
_cell.angle_gamma   90.00
#
_symmetry.space_group_name_H-M   'P 1'
#
loop_
_entity.id
_entity.type
_entity.pdbx_description
1 polymer ?
#
loop_
_entity_poly.entity_id
_entity_poly.type
_entity_poly.pdbx_seq_one_letter_code
_entity_poly.pdbx_strand_id
1 'polypeptide(L)'
;MQMEDETVTLGERWTDDVARKIEVPIEGYFVGEVPFDGTHYKFYQHQKTGLDIYVSNLWWDKVERNVDDYIVSQITLTAGEGKTPRGIHVGSTARELSNAYGKGRWKMMPGNNGVFISWVTSFSRSGLKTARL
;
A
#
# COMPACT_ATOMS: atom_id res chain seq x y z
N MET A 1 13.13 24.93 -9.67
CA MET A 1 13.00 23.58 -10.28
C MET A 1 12.07 22.81 -9.37
N GLN A 2 10.80 22.76 -9.75
CA GLN A 2 9.71 22.21 -8.96
C GLN A 2 9.60 20.75 -9.40
N MET A 3 10.07 19.82 -8.58
CA MET A 3 9.75 18.40 -8.79
C MET A 3 8.25 18.31 -8.54
N GLU A 4 7.49 17.95 -9.56
CA GLU A 4 6.07 17.63 -9.38
C GLU A 4 5.97 16.57 -8.27
N ASP A 5 5.04 16.75 -7.32
CA ASP A 5 4.83 15.81 -6.22
C ASP A 5 4.43 14.44 -6.80
N GLU A 6 5.41 13.59 -7.12
CA GLU A 6 5.20 12.25 -7.67
C GLU A 6 4.52 11.38 -6.62
N THR A 7 3.19 11.32 -6.72
CA THR A 7 2.32 10.65 -5.76
C THR A 7 1.95 9.27 -6.28
N VAL A 8 2.05 8.26 -5.41
CA VAL A 8 1.54 6.90 -5.64
C VAL A 8 0.43 6.65 -4.64
N THR A 9 -0.71 6.12 -5.09
CA THR A 9 -1.94 5.96 -4.29
C THR A 9 -2.33 4.50 -4.04
N LEU A 10 -2.87 4.19 -2.86
CA LEU A 10 -3.48 2.88 -2.60
C LEU A 10 -4.68 2.66 -3.54
N GLY A 11 -4.70 1.52 -4.23
CA GLY A 11 -5.70 1.19 -5.23
C GLY A 11 -5.42 1.78 -6.63
N GLU A 12 -4.35 2.57 -6.79
CA GLU A 12 -3.88 2.99 -8.10
C GLU A 12 -3.45 1.76 -8.91
N ARG A 13 -3.74 1.77 -10.21
CA ARG A 13 -3.31 0.70 -11.12
C ARG A 13 -1.78 0.68 -11.18
N TRP A 14 -1.20 -0.49 -11.05
CA TRP A 14 0.22 -0.68 -11.22
C TRP A 14 0.56 -0.66 -12.71
N THR A 15 1.31 0.35 -13.14
CA THR A 15 1.75 0.55 -14.53
C THR A 15 3.21 1.00 -14.55
N ASP A 16 3.84 0.96 -15.73
CA ASP A 16 5.21 1.47 -15.92
C ASP A 16 5.36 2.92 -15.45
N ASP A 17 4.34 3.75 -15.66
CA ASP A 17 4.35 5.13 -15.20
C ASP A 17 4.39 5.23 -13.68
N VAL A 18 3.59 4.43 -12.98
CA VAL A 18 3.56 4.40 -11.51
C VAL A 18 4.87 3.86 -10.94
N ALA A 19 5.42 2.82 -11.54
CA ALA A 19 6.72 2.26 -11.14
C ALA A 19 7.86 3.27 -11.32
N ARG A 20 7.85 4.04 -12.41
CA ARG A 20 8.85 5.09 -12.70
C ARG A 20 8.82 6.25 -11.71
N LYS A 21 7.64 6.72 -11.28
CA LYS A 21 7.48 7.77 -10.24
C LYS A 21 8.23 7.48 -8.93
N ILE A 22 8.51 6.20 -8.67
CA ILE A 22 9.19 5.77 -7.46
C ILE A 22 10.43 4.96 -7.78
N GLU A 23 10.91 4.99 -9.02
CA GLU A 23 12.20 4.42 -9.44
C GLU A 23 12.34 2.94 -9.07
N VAL A 24 11.27 2.15 -9.20
CA VAL A 24 11.33 0.69 -9.03
C VAL A 24 11.06 0.01 -10.37
N PRO A 25 11.59 -1.20 -10.60
CA PRO A 25 11.23 -2.00 -11.77
C PRO A 25 9.73 -2.32 -11.79
N ILE A 26 9.14 -2.39 -13.00
CA ILE A 26 7.75 -2.83 -13.17
C ILE A 26 7.56 -4.28 -12.73
N GLU A 27 8.60 -5.09 -12.90
CA GLU A 27 8.67 -6.46 -12.42
C GLU A 27 8.95 -6.46 -10.93
N GLY A 28 8.06 -7.09 -10.16
CA GLY A 28 8.20 -7.24 -8.72
C GLY A 28 8.68 -8.63 -8.33
N TYR A 29 9.06 -8.79 -7.07
CA TYR A 29 9.31 -10.10 -6.50
C TYR A 29 7.99 -10.76 -6.13
N PHE A 30 7.69 -11.93 -6.71
CA PHE A 30 6.51 -12.69 -6.31
C PHE A 30 6.66 -13.14 -4.84
N VAL A 31 5.75 -12.71 -3.98
CA VAL A 31 5.80 -13.01 -2.54
C VAL A 31 4.74 -14.01 -2.09
N GLY A 32 3.80 -14.35 -2.98
CA GLY A 32 2.86 -15.43 -2.75
C GLY A 32 1.48 -15.19 -3.31
N GLU A 33 0.62 -16.14 -3.01
CA GLU A 33 -0.77 -16.18 -3.44
C GLU A 33 -1.66 -16.46 -2.23
N VAL A 34 -2.78 -15.74 -2.14
CA VAL A 34 -3.76 -15.90 -1.06
C VAL A 34 -5.07 -16.41 -1.64
N PRO A 35 -5.49 -17.65 -1.30
CA PRO A 35 -6.81 -18.15 -1.66
C PRO A 35 -7.88 -17.50 -0.79
N PHE A 36 -8.91 -16.93 -1.43
CA PHE A 36 -10.05 -16.34 -0.76
C PHE A 36 -11.29 -16.35 -1.67
N ASP A 37 -12.44 -16.76 -1.13
CA ASP A 37 -13.74 -16.77 -1.82
C ASP A 37 -13.72 -17.47 -3.19
N GLY A 38 -13.02 -18.62 -3.27
CA GLY A 38 -12.90 -19.41 -4.49
C GLY A 38 -11.96 -18.83 -5.55
N THR A 39 -11.32 -17.69 -5.26
CA THR A 39 -10.34 -17.03 -6.13
C THR A 39 -8.97 -17.04 -5.46
N HIS A 40 -7.92 -16.84 -6.26
CA HIS A 40 -6.56 -16.70 -5.79
C HIS A 40 -6.02 -15.31 -6.15
N TYR A 41 -5.49 -14.60 -5.14
CA TYR A 41 -4.91 -13.28 -5.33
C TYR A 41 -3.39 -13.34 -5.22
N LYS A 42 -2.70 -12.83 -6.24
CA LYS A 42 -1.24 -12.80 -6.34
C LYS A 42 -0.69 -11.51 -5.78
N PHE A 43 0.44 -11.59 -5.09
CA PHE A 43 1.12 -10.45 -4.49
C PHE A 43 2.56 -10.39 -4.99
N TYR A 44 2.98 -9.18 -5.36
CA TYR A 44 4.34 -8.86 -5.77
C TYR A 44 4.86 -7.70 -4.92
N GLN A 45 6.13 -7.78 -4.55
CA GLN A 45 6.79 -6.76 -3.76
C GLN A 45 7.81 -5.99 -4.61
N HIS A 46 7.79 -4.67 -4.48
CA HIS A 46 8.78 -3.75 -5.04
C HIS A 46 9.46 -3.04 -3.88
N GLN A 47 10.79 -3.01 -3.89
CA GLN A 47 11.57 -2.44 -2.80
C GLN A 47 12.58 -1.44 -3.34
N LYS A 48 12.73 -0.34 -2.62
CA LYS A 48 13.93 0.51 -2.67
C LYS A 48 14.24 1.00 -1.25
N THR A 49 15.40 1.62 -1.07
CA THR A 49 15.78 2.14 0.25
C THR A 49 14.69 3.03 0.84
N GLY A 50 14.15 2.62 2.00
CA GLY A 50 13.13 3.37 2.72
C GLY A 50 11.68 3.18 2.26
N LEU A 51 11.43 2.38 1.20
CA LEU A 51 10.10 2.18 0.63
C LEU A 51 9.89 0.72 0.21
N ASP A 52 8.82 0.12 0.73
CA ASP A 52 8.27 -1.15 0.24
C ASP A 52 6.86 -0.93 -0.31
N ILE A 53 6.61 -1.43 -1.53
CA ILE A 53 5.29 -1.45 -2.14
C ILE A 53 4.89 -2.88 -2.42
N TYR A 54 3.65 -3.23 -2.04
CA TYR A 54 3.03 -4.46 -2.51
C TYR A 54 1.94 -4.15 -3.52
N VAL A 55 2.01 -4.85 -4.65
CA VAL A 55 0.97 -4.82 -5.66
C VAL A 55 0.27 -6.16 -5.73
N SER A 56 -1.03 -6.13 -5.99
CA SER A 56 -1.83 -7.35 -6.09
C SER A 56 -2.99 -7.19 -7.04
N ASN A 57 -3.47 -8.31 -7.57
CA ASN A 57 -4.71 -8.37 -8.33
C ASN A 57 -5.93 -8.50 -7.39
N LEU A 58 -5.84 -8.02 -6.15
CA LEU A 58 -6.87 -8.20 -5.13
C LEU A 58 -8.26 -7.78 -5.62
N TRP A 59 -9.26 -8.67 -5.50
CA TRP A 59 -10.64 -8.52 -6.00
C TRP A 59 -10.80 -8.29 -7.50
N TRP A 60 -9.84 -8.68 -8.33
CA TRP A 60 -10.01 -8.62 -9.79
C TRP A 60 -11.30 -9.31 -10.26
N ASP A 61 -11.80 -10.30 -9.52
CA ASP A 61 -13.03 -11.06 -9.80
C ASP A 61 -14.32 -10.39 -9.29
N LYS A 62 -14.20 -9.41 -8.38
CA LYS A 62 -15.36 -8.71 -7.80
C LYS A 62 -15.58 -7.33 -8.41
N VAL A 63 -14.64 -6.85 -9.21
CA VAL A 63 -14.75 -5.64 -10.02
C VAL A 63 -14.41 -6.00 -11.46
N GLU A 64 -14.82 -5.22 -12.45
CA GLU A 64 -14.55 -5.54 -13.86
C GLU A 64 -13.07 -5.26 -14.22
N ARG A 65 -12.15 -6.15 -13.79
CA ARG A 65 -10.72 -6.09 -14.05
C ARG A 65 -10.17 -7.44 -14.52
N ASN A 66 -9.06 -7.41 -15.23
CA ASN A 66 -8.34 -8.62 -15.64
C ASN A 66 -7.61 -9.24 -14.44
N VAL A 67 -7.41 -10.57 -14.46
CA VAL A 67 -6.59 -11.28 -13.47
C VAL A 67 -5.15 -10.77 -13.41
N ASP A 68 -4.64 -10.23 -14.53
CA ASP A 68 -3.32 -9.63 -14.65
C ASP A 68 -3.32 -8.12 -14.39
N ASP A 69 -4.44 -7.54 -13.93
CA ASP A 69 -4.50 -6.13 -13.52
C ASP A 69 -4.15 -5.97 -12.04
N TYR A 70 -2.95 -5.48 -11.79
CA TYR A 70 -2.44 -5.21 -10.45
C TYR A 70 -2.75 -3.79 -9.98
N ILE A 71 -2.96 -3.65 -8.69
CA ILE A 71 -3.12 -2.36 -8.00
C ILE A 71 -2.11 -2.24 -6.86
N VAL A 72 -1.77 -1.02 -6.49
CA VAL A 72 -1.00 -0.72 -5.28
C VAL A 72 -1.84 -1.10 -4.06
N SER A 73 -1.50 -2.20 -3.40
CA SER A 73 -2.29 -2.76 -2.30
C SER A 73 -1.73 -2.43 -0.92
N GLN A 74 -0.45 -2.11 -0.83
CA GLN A 74 0.19 -1.64 0.39
C GLN A 74 1.39 -0.76 0.05
N ILE A 75 1.58 0.30 0.84
CA ILE A 75 2.78 1.13 0.83
C ILE A 75 3.32 1.18 2.26
N THR A 76 4.59 0.90 2.42
CA THR A 76 5.29 0.97 3.70
C THR A 76 6.50 1.89 3.53
N LEU A 77 6.55 2.94 4.35
CA LEU A 77 7.71 3.82 4.45
C LEU A 77 8.52 3.43 5.67
N THR A 78 9.78 3.06 5.46
CA THR A 78 10.72 2.65 6.51
C THR A 78 11.82 3.68 6.76
N ALA A 79 12.09 4.55 5.78
CA ALA A 79 13.00 5.69 5.87
C ALA A 79 12.69 6.72 4.77
N GLY A 80 13.19 7.95 4.90
CA GLY A 80 13.11 9.00 3.87
C GLY A 80 12.07 10.09 4.12
N GLU A 81 11.92 11.01 3.15
CA GLU A 81 11.09 12.23 3.25
C GLU A 81 9.62 12.03 2.82
N GLY A 82 9.24 10.78 2.50
CA GLY A 82 7.86 10.46 2.12
C GLY A 82 6.86 10.72 3.25
N LYS A 83 5.69 11.24 2.89
CA LYS A 83 4.57 11.45 3.81
C LYS A 83 3.29 10.93 3.19
N THR A 84 2.37 10.48 4.03
CA THR A 84 0.98 10.29 3.62
C THR A 84 0.34 11.67 3.36
N PRO A 85 -0.78 11.78 2.62
CA PRO A 85 -1.45 13.07 2.43
C PRO A 85 -2.07 13.64 3.70
N ARG A 86 -2.19 12.83 4.76
CA ARG A 86 -2.53 13.33 6.09
C ARG A 86 -1.32 13.80 6.89
N GLY A 87 -0.18 13.94 6.22
CA GLY A 87 1.06 14.49 6.77
C GLY A 87 1.85 13.54 7.66
N ILE A 88 1.51 12.25 7.71
CA ILE A 88 2.25 11.27 8.51
C ILE A 88 3.49 10.82 7.76
N HIS A 89 4.64 10.83 8.42
CA HIS A 89 5.93 10.46 7.86
C HIS A 89 6.71 9.58 8.85
N VAL A 90 7.85 9.06 8.40
CA VAL A 90 8.77 8.34 9.30
C VAL A 90 9.25 9.31 10.38
N GLY A 91 9.06 8.93 11.65
CA GLY A 91 9.33 9.78 12.81
C GLY A 91 8.10 10.47 13.40
N SER A 92 6.93 10.44 12.74
CA SER A 92 5.68 10.91 13.36
C SER A 92 5.33 10.08 14.60
N THR A 93 4.81 10.76 15.62
CA THR A 93 4.40 10.16 16.88
C THR A 93 3.12 9.34 16.74
N ALA A 94 2.91 8.39 17.66
CA ALA A 94 1.65 7.64 17.74
C ALA A 94 0.43 8.55 17.93
N ARG A 95 0.59 9.72 18.57
CA ARG A 95 -0.46 10.72 18.74
C ARG A 95 -0.82 11.40 17.42
N GLU A 96 0.17 11.86 16.66
CA GLU A 96 -0.04 12.46 15.34
C GLU A 96 -0.74 11.46 14.40
N LEU A 97 -0.27 10.21 14.39
CA LEU A 97 -0.90 9.15 13.63
C LEU A 97 -2.34 8.90 14.07
N SER A 98 -2.60 8.86 15.39
CA SER A 98 -3.95 8.68 15.91
C SER A 98 -4.88 9.84 15.59
N ASN A 99 -4.35 11.06 15.49
CA ASN A 99 -5.13 12.23 15.09
C ASN A 99 -5.44 12.20 13.58
N ALA A 100 -4.49 11.77 12.75
CA ALA A 100 -4.65 11.73 11.30
C ALA A 100 -5.58 10.59 10.83
N TYR A 101 -5.52 9.42 11.46
CA TYR A 101 -6.24 8.23 10.99
C TYR A 101 -7.24 7.64 11.99
N GLY A 102 -7.33 8.20 13.20
CA GLY A 102 -8.16 7.67 14.28
C GLY A 102 -7.39 6.68 15.15
N LYS A 103 -8.07 6.00 16.08
CA LYS A 103 -7.42 4.98 16.92
C LYS A 103 -7.22 3.70 16.11
N GLY A 104 -5.97 3.35 15.83
CA GLY A 104 -5.61 2.10 15.16
C GLY A 104 -5.91 0.88 16.04
N ARG A 105 -6.01 -0.31 15.43
CA ARG A 105 -5.95 -1.58 16.17
C ARG A 105 -4.49 -2.01 16.23
N TRP A 106 -3.97 -2.20 17.44
CA TRP A 106 -2.63 -2.74 17.64
C TRP A 106 -2.69 -4.26 17.47
N LYS A 107 -1.76 -4.82 16.68
CA LYS A 107 -1.51 -6.26 16.64
C LYS A 107 -0.02 -6.47 16.78
N MET A 108 0.39 -7.03 17.91
CA MET A 108 1.76 -7.45 18.13
C MET A 108 1.93 -8.80 17.40
N MET A 109 2.83 -8.87 16.42
CA MET A 109 3.20 -10.14 15.80
C MET A 109 4.41 -10.73 16.54
N PRO A 110 4.43 -12.04 16.84
CA PRO A 110 5.59 -12.65 17.49
C PRO A 110 6.83 -12.52 16.61
N GLY A 111 7.95 -12.04 17.18
CA GLY A 111 9.26 -12.05 16.52
C GLY A 111 9.72 -10.76 15.84
N ASN A 112 8.98 -9.65 15.93
CA ASN A 112 9.43 -8.37 15.36
C ASN A 112 9.25 -7.21 16.36
N ASN A 113 10.33 -6.47 16.65
CA ASN A 113 10.31 -5.30 17.56
C ASN A 113 9.71 -4.03 16.89
N GLY A 114 9.02 -4.19 15.78
CA GLY A 114 8.35 -3.11 15.05
C GLY A 114 6.88 -3.00 15.42
N VAL A 115 6.42 -1.80 15.75
CA VAL A 115 4.98 -1.49 15.86
C VAL A 115 4.41 -1.38 14.45
N PHE A 116 3.72 -2.42 13.98
CA PHE A 116 2.97 -2.36 12.73
C PHE A 116 1.62 -1.71 12.98
N ILE A 117 1.39 -0.55 12.37
CA ILE A 117 0.09 0.10 12.39
C ILE A 117 -0.58 -0.21 11.06
N SER A 118 -1.24 -1.37 11.03
CA SER A 118 -2.00 -1.83 9.88
C SER A 118 -3.33 -1.08 9.83
N TRP A 119 -3.42 -0.10 8.95
CA TRP A 119 -4.71 0.36 8.43
C TRP A 119 -5.11 -0.59 7.31
N VAL A 120 -5.74 -1.71 7.68
CA VAL A 120 -6.48 -2.48 6.66
C VAL A 120 -7.64 -1.56 6.27
N THR A 121 -7.59 -0.99 5.08
CA THR A 121 -8.80 -0.48 4.44
C THR A 121 -9.68 -1.71 4.28
N SER A 122 -10.60 -1.92 5.22
CA SER A 122 -11.58 -3.00 5.06
C SER A 122 -12.43 -2.60 3.87
N PHE A 123 -12.28 -3.28 2.75
CA PHE A 123 -13.25 -3.19 1.67
C PHE A 123 -14.53 -3.88 2.14
N SER A 124 -15.33 -3.10 2.87
CA SER A 124 -16.73 -3.40 3.10
C SER A 124 -17.47 -3.16 1.80
N ARG A 125 -18.45 -4.02 1.48
CA ARG A 125 -19.37 -3.95 0.32
C ARG A 125 -20.16 -2.64 0.16
N SER A 126 -19.89 -1.61 0.96
CA SER A 126 -20.61 -0.35 1.03
C SER A 126 -19.69 0.84 0.78
N GLY A 127 -19.46 1.11 -0.51
CA GLY A 127 -18.96 2.39 -0.99
C GLY A 127 -17.44 2.57 -0.93
N LEU A 128 -16.87 2.96 -2.08
CA LEU A 128 -15.54 3.52 -2.19
C LEU A 128 -15.29 4.54 -1.05
N LYS A 129 -14.38 4.22 -0.14
CA LYS A 129 -13.66 5.25 0.62
C LYS A 129 -12.25 5.30 0.08
N THR A 130 -12.13 6.06 -1.00
CA THR A 130 -10.87 6.46 -1.61
C THR A 130 -9.97 7.06 -0.53
N ALA A 131 -8.95 6.31 -0.10
CA ALA A 131 -7.78 6.89 0.54
C ALA A 131 -6.89 7.37 -0.61
N ARG A 132 -7.14 8.58 -1.10
CA ARG A 132 -6.17 9.27 -1.95
C ARG A 132 -4.90 9.43 -1.12
N LEU A 133 -3.75 9.10 -1.72
CA LEU A 133 -2.43 9.52 -1.26
C LEU A 133 -2.11 10.92 -1.81
#